data_AF-U9TI76-F1
#
_entry.id   AF-U9TI76-F1
#
_cell.length_a   1.000
_cell.length_b   1.000
_cell.length_c   1.000
_cell.angle_alpha   90.00
_cell.angle_beta   90.00
_cell.angle_gamma   90.00
#
_symmetry.space_group_name_H-M   'P 1'
#
loop_
_entity.id
_entity.type
_entity.pdbx_description
1 polymer ?
#
loop_
_entity_poly.entity_id
_entity_poly.type
_entity_poly.pdbx_seq_one_letter_code
_entity_poly.pdbx_strand_id
1 'polypeptide(L)'
;MEYTDSKENYNSLTWNRKFDLASQLSCLNEKETMHRNLHSKNGLVHQNTIKLTDFGFEKRVAYDDPKKFNLKKFTLNEKNDIYNTGVLLWEISSDRPPSKGKSTSNLIAHIQKGFRETPIPDTPTVYVDLFTKCWNKEPDNRPSIYQVVSKLKDLKNKQINNNFRVMVDEIVNLSNKIEDNVDEEEKQNILNYLNNHNVTSQEIYNWSLDNQTHSNSIVLLGDFNYLGIAISVNKNKAFELYQNATNLGNIIAHYNLGCCYKYGNGVDKDHNKAFNIFKKSAEKVYSKGVNYLGYCYKYGLGTSVNKKKAFELYQKAANLGNTFGIVNLANCYFNGIGTNADDEMAFKLHQKAANLGNTYGMINLGSCYKTGIGINVDKNKAFELFQKAANLGNINGIINLGNCYRHGIGISVDEEKAFELYQKAADLGNTFGIINLGVCYQNGIGTSIDTQKAFELYQKAANLDDVDGINYLGYCYRNGVGTDVDKQKAFELHQKAVNLGNWEFQ
;
A
#
# COMPACT_ATOMS: atom_id res chain seq x y z
N MET A 1 18.23 6.75 -33.96
CA MET A 1 19.15 6.68 -32.81
C MET A 1 20.01 5.47 -33.10
N GLU A 2 21.33 5.53 -32.97
CA GLU A 2 22.07 4.26 -32.91
C GLU A 2 21.63 3.58 -31.62
N TYR A 3 20.66 2.67 -31.74
CA TYR A 3 20.57 1.54 -30.84
C TYR A 3 21.83 0.76 -31.15
N THR A 4 22.87 0.98 -30.34
CA THR A 4 24.11 0.23 -30.40
C THR A 4 23.77 -1.25 -30.52
N ASP A 5 24.32 -1.88 -31.56
CA ASP A 5 24.30 -3.33 -31.74
C ASP A 5 24.97 -3.98 -30.51
N SER A 6 24.18 -4.26 -29.50
CA SER A 6 24.46 -5.31 -28.52
C SER A 6 23.23 -6.18 -28.49
N LYS A 7 23.33 -7.32 -29.19
CA LYS A 7 22.49 -8.48 -28.93
C LYS A 7 22.47 -8.70 -27.41
N GLU A 8 21.25 -8.70 -26.88
CA GLU A 8 20.79 -9.14 -25.55
C GLU A 8 20.05 -8.04 -24.76
N ASN A 9 18.76 -8.32 -24.55
CA ASN A 9 17.77 -7.66 -23.68
C ASN A 9 17.33 -6.22 -24.00
N TYR A 10 16.21 -6.03 -24.72
CA TYR A 10 15.28 -4.94 -24.40
C TYR A 10 13.82 -5.23 -24.79
N ASN A 11 12.95 -5.19 -23.77
CA ASN A 11 11.50 -4.99 -23.88
C ASN A 11 11.19 -3.73 -24.71
N SER A 12 10.10 -3.74 -25.47
CA SER A 12 9.54 -2.54 -26.13
C SER A 12 9.50 -1.34 -25.17
N LEU A 13 9.97 -0.17 -25.59
CA LEU A 13 9.96 1.04 -24.76
C LEU A 13 8.53 1.37 -24.31
N THR A 14 8.34 1.61 -23.01
CA THR A 14 7.05 2.09 -22.48
C THR A 14 6.74 3.50 -23.01
N TRP A 15 5.45 3.85 -23.09
CA TRP A 15 5.04 5.17 -23.58
C TRP A 15 5.63 6.33 -22.77
N ASN A 16 5.82 6.18 -21.46
CA ASN A 16 6.52 7.17 -20.63
C ASN A 16 7.92 7.50 -21.19
N ARG A 17 8.70 6.46 -21.50
CA ARG A 17 10.05 6.62 -22.08
C ARG A 17 9.98 7.23 -23.48
N LYS A 18 8.99 6.84 -24.28
CA LYS A 18 8.76 7.41 -25.62
C LYS A 18 8.45 8.91 -25.56
N PHE A 19 7.65 9.37 -24.59
CA PHE A 19 7.38 10.79 -24.40
C PHE A 19 8.60 11.57 -23.88
N ASP A 20 9.43 10.96 -23.02
CA ASP A 20 10.68 11.58 -22.55
C ASP A 20 11.66 11.80 -23.69
N LEU A 21 11.90 10.77 -24.50
CA LEU A 21 12.75 10.86 -25.68
C LEU A 21 12.20 11.88 -26.68
N ALA A 22 10.89 11.87 -26.94
CA ALA A 22 10.24 12.83 -27.82
C ALA A 22 10.37 14.28 -27.32
N SER A 23 10.20 14.51 -26.01
CA SER A 23 10.28 15.83 -25.39
C SER A 23 11.71 16.36 -25.39
N GLN A 24 12.69 15.53 -25.01
CA GLN A 24 14.11 15.91 -25.01
C GLN A 24 14.58 16.27 -26.42
N LEU A 25 14.25 15.45 -27.41
CA LEU A 25 14.56 15.72 -28.83
C LEU A 25 13.97 17.07 -29.28
N SER A 26 12.72 17.33 -28.93
CA SER A 26 12.03 18.56 -29.35
C SER A 26 12.57 19.80 -28.63
N CYS A 27 12.98 19.68 -27.36
CA CYS A 27 13.64 20.76 -26.60
C CYS A 27 15.05 21.08 -27.12
N LEU A 28 15.79 20.11 -27.65
CA LEU A 28 17.10 20.37 -28.26
C LEU A 28 16.96 21.20 -29.55
N ASN A 29 15.92 20.95 -30.34
CA ASN A 29 15.55 21.79 -31.48
C ASN A 29 15.08 23.21 -31.11
N GLU A 30 14.65 23.43 -29.86
CA GLU A 30 14.26 24.76 -29.35
C GLU A 30 15.49 25.59 -28.95
N LYS A 31 16.57 24.95 -28.50
CA LYS A 31 17.77 25.62 -27.95
C LYS A 31 18.87 25.88 -28.98
N GLU A 32 18.95 25.11 -30.05
CA GLU A 32 19.99 25.21 -31.07
C GLU A 32 19.43 25.86 -32.34
N THR A 33 20.09 26.91 -32.84
CA THR A 33 19.73 27.60 -34.08
C THR A 33 19.84 26.66 -35.29
N MET A 34 18.70 26.26 -35.87
CA MET A 34 18.53 25.49 -37.12
C MET A 34 19.52 24.33 -37.33
N HIS A 35 19.08 23.10 -37.04
CA HIS A 35 19.86 21.88 -37.25
C HIS A 35 20.05 21.53 -38.73
N ARG A 36 19.09 21.89 -39.60
CA ARG A 36 19.12 21.75 -41.07
C ARG A 36 19.26 20.33 -41.63
N ASN A 37 19.69 19.36 -40.82
CA ASN A 37 19.93 17.97 -41.17
C ASN A 37 19.47 17.01 -40.05
N LEU A 38 18.48 17.41 -39.24
CA LEU A 38 18.02 16.58 -38.13
C LEU A 38 17.49 15.22 -38.62
N HIS A 39 18.04 14.12 -38.11
CA HIS A 39 17.54 12.76 -38.36
C HIS A 39 18.04 11.80 -37.29
N SER A 40 17.58 10.55 -37.33
CA SER A 40 17.77 9.64 -36.20
C SER A 40 19.24 9.26 -35.93
N LYS A 41 20.15 9.42 -36.90
CA LYS A 41 21.59 9.22 -36.68
C LYS A 41 22.30 10.40 -35.99
N ASN A 42 21.63 11.55 -35.82
CA ASN A 42 22.18 12.69 -35.09
C ASN A 42 21.97 12.57 -33.58
N GLY A 43 21.22 11.56 -33.11
CA GLY A 43 20.90 11.41 -31.70
C GLY A 43 21.61 10.20 -31.09
N LEU A 44 22.43 10.46 -30.07
CA LEU A 44 22.96 9.44 -29.16
C LEU A 44 22.07 9.37 -27.91
N VAL A 45 21.66 8.17 -27.52
CA VAL A 45 20.93 7.94 -26.27
C VAL A 45 21.90 7.32 -25.27
N HIS A 46 22.21 8.04 -24.19
CA HIS A 46 23.04 7.52 -23.09
C HIS A 46 22.35 7.80 -21.76
N GLN A 47 22.16 6.76 -20.94
CA GLN A 47 21.52 6.87 -19.61
C GLN A 47 20.19 7.68 -19.64
N ASN A 48 19.31 7.39 -20.61
CA ASN A 48 18.03 8.07 -20.83
C ASN A 48 18.10 9.57 -21.18
N THR A 49 19.28 10.05 -21.61
CA THR A 49 19.45 11.40 -22.14
C THR A 49 19.79 11.33 -23.63
N ILE A 50 19.06 12.11 -24.44
CA ILE A 50 19.42 12.32 -25.84
C ILE A 50 20.47 13.44 -25.90
N LYS A 51 21.59 13.17 -26.56
CA LYS A 51 22.55 14.18 -26.99
C LYS A 51 22.55 14.22 -28.52
N LEU A 52 22.46 15.43 -29.08
CA LEU A 52 22.64 15.61 -30.51
C LEU A 52 24.14 15.66 -30.83
N THR A 53 24.52 14.98 -31.89
CA THR A 53 25.88 14.95 -32.43
C THR A 53 25.84 15.22 -33.92
N ASP A 54 26.73 16.08 -34.40
CA ASP A 54 26.86 16.45 -35.81
C ASP A 54 27.88 15.56 -36.52
N PHE A 55 27.73 14.24 -36.37
CA PHE A 55 28.51 13.30 -37.17
C PHE A 55 27.83 13.18 -38.54
N GLY A 56 28.51 13.64 -39.59
CA GLY A 56 28.04 13.71 -40.97
C GLY A 56 27.73 12.37 -41.62
N PHE A 57 26.79 11.61 -41.07
CA PHE A 57 26.29 10.37 -41.62
C PHE A 57 25.20 10.63 -42.67
N GLU A 58 25.08 9.71 -43.63
CA GLU A 58 24.16 9.84 -44.76
C GLU A 58 22.67 9.78 -44.31
N LYS A 59 21.93 10.83 -44.65
CA LYS A 59 20.50 11.04 -44.37
C LYS A 59 19.62 10.12 -45.21
N ARG A 60 18.68 9.40 -44.57
CA ARG A 60 17.67 8.60 -45.29
C ARG A 60 16.69 9.53 -46.02
N VAL A 61 16.31 9.15 -47.25
CA VAL A 61 15.35 9.90 -48.10
C VAL A 61 13.97 10.12 -47.43
N ALA A 62 13.57 9.28 -46.48
CA ALA A 62 12.33 9.46 -45.71
C ALA A 62 12.28 10.78 -44.90
N TYR A 63 13.45 11.33 -44.57
CA TYR A 63 13.60 12.59 -43.86
C TYR A 63 13.72 13.80 -44.81
N ASP A 64 13.70 13.59 -46.12
CA ASP A 64 13.72 14.70 -47.05
C ASP A 64 12.35 15.36 -47.15
N ASP A 65 12.32 16.68 -47.02
CA ASP A 65 11.11 17.46 -47.19
C ASP A 65 10.56 17.27 -48.62
N PRO A 66 9.25 17.00 -48.80
CA PRO A 66 8.66 16.82 -50.13
C PRO A 66 8.93 17.98 -51.09
N LYS A 67 9.08 19.22 -50.59
CA LYS A 67 9.38 20.39 -51.40
C LYS A 67 10.81 20.40 -51.94
N LYS A 68 11.74 19.64 -51.37
CA LYS A 68 13.12 19.43 -51.88
C LYS A 68 13.12 18.87 -53.30
N PHE A 69 12.11 18.07 -53.66
CA PHE A 69 12.03 17.37 -54.94
C PHE A 69 11.21 18.11 -56.01
N ASN A 70 10.63 19.27 -55.68
CA ASN A 70 9.69 19.98 -56.55
C ASN A 70 10.20 21.35 -57.07
N LEU A 71 11.31 21.89 -56.54
CA LEU A 71 11.75 23.27 -56.83
C LEU A 71 13.23 23.33 -57.25
N LYS A 72 13.56 24.18 -58.23
CA LYS A 72 14.95 24.47 -58.67
C LYS A 72 15.79 25.25 -57.64
N LYS A 73 15.18 25.80 -56.57
CA LYS A 73 15.84 26.42 -55.40
C LYS A 73 15.06 26.07 -54.13
N PHE A 74 15.51 25.05 -53.40
CA PHE A 74 15.01 24.70 -52.07
C PHE A 74 15.93 25.28 -51.01
N THR A 75 15.39 26.09 -50.10
CA THR A 75 16.15 26.67 -48.98
C THR A 75 15.73 26.00 -47.68
N LEU A 76 16.71 25.56 -46.90
CA LEU A 76 16.46 24.95 -45.59
C LEU A 76 15.94 26.00 -44.60
N ASN A 77 14.78 25.76 -44.00
CA ASN A 77 14.18 26.62 -42.97
C ASN A 77 13.68 25.78 -41.79
N GLU A 78 13.22 26.45 -40.73
CA GLU A 78 12.75 25.82 -39.48
C GLU A 78 11.62 24.80 -39.71
N LYS A 79 10.79 24.98 -40.74
CA LYS A 79 9.70 24.04 -41.06
C LYS A 79 10.22 22.68 -41.51
N ASN A 80 11.44 22.59 -42.05
CA ASN A 80 12.07 21.32 -42.40
C ASN A 80 12.53 20.56 -41.15
N ASP A 81 12.98 21.27 -40.11
CA ASP A 81 13.31 20.66 -38.83
C ASP A 81 12.05 20.16 -38.11
N ILE A 82 10.91 20.83 -38.28
CA ILE A 82 9.60 20.31 -37.85
C ILE A 82 9.19 19.05 -38.62
N TYR A 83 9.41 19.02 -39.93
CA TYR A 83 9.15 17.82 -40.74
C TYR A 83 9.99 16.63 -40.23
N ASN A 84 11.29 16.85 -40.05
CA ASN A 84 12.23 15.89 -39.48
C ASN A 84 11.80 15.43 -38.08
N THR A 85 11.34 16.36 -37.24
CA THR A 85 10.78 16.06 -35.91
C THR A 85 9.57 15.12 -36.03
N GLY A 86 8.67 15.34 -36.98
CA GLY A 86 7.55 14.43 -37.25
C GLY A 86 7.98 13.00 -37.61
N VAL A 87 9.01 12.86 -38.46
CA VAL A 87 9.59 11.55 -38.79
C VAL A 87 10.18 10.87 -37.56
N LEU A 88 10.87 11.63 -36.71
CA LEU A 88 11.48 11.11 -35.48
C LEU A 88 10.43 10.68 -34.45
N LEU A 89 9.36 11.44 -34.28
CA LEU A 89 8.25 11.06 -33.40
C LEU A 89 7.60 9.76 -33.88
N TRP A 90 7.43 9.57 -35.19
CA TRP A 90 6.96 8.29 -35.73
C TRP A 90 7.98 7.16 -35.49
N GLU A 91 9.27 7.40 -35.68
CA GLU A 91 10.34 6.42 -35.41
C GLU A 91 10.36 6.01 -33.92
N ILE A 92 10.17 6.96 -33.00
CA ILE A 92 10.04 6.71 -31.55
C ILE A 92 8.78 5.89 -31.24
N SER A 93 7.65 6.17 -31.90
CA SER A 93 6.44 5.38 -31.69
C SER A 93 6.60 3.93 -32.16
N SER A 94 7.32 3.75 -33.27
CA SER A 94 7.36 2.52 -34.04
C SER A 94 8.52 1.59 -33.71
N ASP A 95 9.50 2.08 -32.96
CA ASP A 95 10.76 1.41 -32.62
C ASP A 95 11.53 0.90 -33.87
N ARG A 96 11.28 1.50 -35.05
CA ARG A 96 11.90 1.10 -36.31
C ARG A 96 12.16 2.30 -37.24
N PRO A 97 13.25 2.27 -38.03
CA PRO A 97 13.54 3.36 -38.96
C PRO A 97 12.48 3.42 -40.08
N PRO A 98 12.15 4.63 -40.57
CA PRO A 98 11.19 4.79 -41.66
C PRO A 98 11.70 4.16 -42.96
N SER A 99 10.77 3.67 -43.78
CA SER A 99 11.02 3.13 -45.12
C SER A 99 11.99 1.94 -45.18
N LYS A 100 12.16 1.19 -44.08
CA LYS A 100 12.98 -0.03 -44.04
C LYS A 100 12.49 -1.04 -45.11
N GLY A 101 13.34 -1.37 -46.08
CA GLY A 101 13.05 -2.35 -47.14
C GLY A 101 12.43 -1.80 -48.44
N LYS A 102 12.27 -0.46 -48.60
CA LYS A 102 11.75 0.16 -49.84
C LYS A 102 12.88 0.69 -50.73
N SER A 103 12.75 0.58 -52.06
CA SER A 103 13.70 1.17 -53.01
C SER A 103 13.60 2.70 -53.06
N THR A 104 14.74 3.37 -53.27
CA THR A 104 14.86 4.83 -53.19
C THR A 104 13.98 5.58 -54.20
N SER A 105 13.90 5.10 -55.44
CA SER A 105 13.10 5.72 -56.51
C SER A 105 11.59 5.66 -56.23
N ASN A 106 11.10 4.54 -55.72
CA ASN A 106 9.68 4.39 -55.33
C ASN A 106 9.32 5.24 -54.11
N LEU A 107 10.26 5.42 -53.19
CA LEU A 107 10.05 6.22 -51.99
C LEU A 107 9.89 7.72 -52.29
N ILE A 108 10.68 8.28 -53.21
CA ILE A 108 10.60 9.71 -53.60
C ILE A 108 9.21 10.02 -54.19
N ALA A 109 8.74 9.17 -55.11
CA ALA A 109 7.42 9.32 -55.72
C ALA A 109 6.28 9.22 -54.69
N HIS A 110 6.40 8.33 -53.69
CA HIS A 110 5.43 8.21 -52.60
C HIS A 110 5.40 9.44 -51.69
N ILE A 111 6.57 9.98 -51.30
CA ILE A 111 6.68 11.16 -50.45
C ILE A 111 6.06 12.38 -51.14
N GLN A 112 6.32 12.57 -52.44
CA GLN A 112 5.74 13.65 -53.26
C GLN A 112 4.21 13.57 -53.37
N LYS A 113 3.67 12.35 -53.46
CA LYS A 113 2.22 12.09 -53.46
C LYS A 113 1.58 12.20 -52.06
N GLY A 114 2.37 12.44 -51.01
CA GLY A 114 1.88 12.64 -49.66
C GLY A 114 1.71 11.36 -48.85
N PHE A 115 2.13 10.19 -49.38
CA PHE A 115 2.10 8.95 -48.62
C PHE A 115 3.06 9.03 -47.43
N ARG A 116 2.62 8.53 -46.28
CA ARG A 116 3.36 8.43 -45.02
C ARG A 116 3.26 7.02 -44.48
N GLU A 117 4.15 6.68 -43.55
CA GLU A 117 4.06 5.40 -42.86
C GLU A 117 2.79 5.34 -42.00
N THR A 118 2.21 4.15 -41.86
CA THR A 118 1.01 3.95 -41.06
C THR A 118 1.32 4.09 -39.57
N PRO A 119 0.42 4.69 -38.76
CA PRO A 119 0.54 4.66 -37.31
C PRO A 119 0.53 3.21 -36.78
N ILE A 120 1.31 2.92 -35.74
CA ILE A 120 1.30 1.61 -35.09
C ILE A 120 0.06 1.49 -34.19
N PRO A 121 -0.63 0.33 -34.16
CA PRO A 121 -1.70 0.06 -33.19
C PRO A 121 -1.26 0.42 -31.75
N ASP A 122 -2.19 0.89 -30.92
CA ASP A 122 -1.95 1.31 -29.53
C ASP A 122 -1.06 2.57 -29.34
N THR A 123 -0.77 3.30 -30.42
CA THR A 123 -0.18 4.65 -30.32
C THR A 123 -1.25 5.66 -29.87
N PRO A 124 -1.02 6.46 -28.81
CA PRO A 124 -1.96 7.47 -28.36
C PRO A 124 -2.40 8.39 -29.49
N THR A 125 -3.70 8.51 -29.74
CA THR A 125 -4.26 9.27 -30.88
C THR A 125 -3.74 10.70 -30.93
N VAL A 126 -3.57 11.35 -29.78
CA VAL A 126 -3.06 12.72 -29.71
C VAL A 126 -1.58 12.81 -30.10
N TYR A 127 -0.79 11.76 -29.88
CA TYR A 127 0.59 11.64 -30.37
C TYR A 127 0.63 11.37 -31.88
N VAL A 128 -0.30 10.54 -32.40
CA VAL A 128 -0.51 10.34 -33.85
C VAL A 128 -0.83 11.66 -34.54
N ASP A 129 -1.77 12.42 -34.00
CA ASP A 129 -2.15 13.72 -34.54
C ASP A 129 -0.98 14.69 -34.53
N LEU A 130 -0.15 14.66 -33.48
CA LEU A 130 1.01 15.52 -33.35
C LEU A 130 2.06 15.21 -34.41
N PHE A 131 2.52 13.95 -34.53
CA PHE A 131 3.54 13.63 -35.53
C PHE A 131 3.00 13.77 -36.96
N THR A 132 1.72 13.48 -37.20
CA THR A 132 1.08 13.65 -38.52
C THR A 132 1.05 15.12 -38.93
N LYS A 133 0.75 16.04 -37.99
CA LYS A 133 0.81 17.48 -38.24
C LYS A 133 2.22 17.98 -38.51
N CYS A 134 3.22 17.48 -37.79
CA CYS A 134 4.63 17.78 -38.07
C CYS A 134 5.06 17.25 -39.44
N TRP A 135 4.59 16.06 -39.83
CA TRP A 135 4.94 15.35 -41.06
C TRP A 135 4.12 15.79 -42.31
N ASN A 136 3.46 16.95 -42.23
CA ASN A 136 2.61 17.49 -43.29
C ASN A 136 3.43 17.86 -44.55
N LYS A 137 2.87 17.59 -45.74
CA LYS A 137 3.49 17.95 -47.03
C LYS A 137 3.65 19.46 -47.19
N GLU A 138 2.70 20.26 -46.70
CA GLU A 138 2.75 21.72 -46.77
C GLU A 138 3.40 22.31 -45.50
N PRO A 139 4.57 22.99 -45.60
CA PRO A 139 5.27 23.60 -44.47
C PRO A 139 4.43 24.56 -43.63
N ASP A 140 3.53 25.32 -44.26
CA ASP A 140 2.70 26.32 -43.57
C ASP A 140 1.67 25.68 -42.64
N ASN A 141 1.29 24.42 -42.92
CA ASN A 141 0.38 23.63 -42.09
C ASN A 141 1.09 22.95 -40.90
N ARG A 142 2.42 23.04 -40.81
CA ARG A 142 3.19 22.43 -39.72
C ARG A 142 3.20 23.34 -38.50
N PRO A 143 3.11 22.79 -37.28
CA PRO A 143 3.18 23.57 -36.04
C PRO A 143 4.56 24.23 -35.85
N SER A 144 4.67 25.16 -34.92
CA SER A 144 5.97 25.63 -34.42
C SER A 144 6.59 24.59 -33.47
N ILE A 145 7.91 24.63 -33.29
CA ILE A 145 8.59 23.72 -32.36
C ILE A 145 8.07 23.91 -30.92
N TYR A 146 7.74 25.15 -30.55
CA TYR A 146 7.12 25.46 -29.26
C TYR A 146 5.78 24.74 -29.05
N GLN A 147 4.91 24.74 -30.07
CA GLN A 147 3.63 24.02 -30.01
C GLN A 147 3.83 22.50 -29.91
N VAL A 148 4.87 21.95 -30.54
CA VAL A 148 5.23 20.53 -30.44
C VAL A 148 5.71 20.19 -29.02
N VAL A 149 6.66 20.95 -28.49
CA VAL A 149 7.20 20.77 -27.14
C VAL A 149 6.12 20.90 -26.07
N SER A 150 5.28 21.95 -26.15
CA SER A 150 4.16 22.16 -25.22
C SER A 150 3.20 20.97 -25.23
N LYS A 151 2.81 20.47 -26.42
CA LYS A 151 1.87 19.36 -26.51
C LYS A 151 2.46 18.03 -26.03
N LEU A 152 3.76 17.80 -26.22
CA LEU A 152 4.45 16.63 -25.66
C LEU A 152 4.54 16.69 -24.13
N LYS A 153 4.84 17.87 -23.56
CA LYS A 153 4.81 18.10 -22.10
C LYS A 153 3.42 17.84 -21.52
N ASP A 154 2.37 18.34 -22.17
CA ASP A 154 0.99 18.09 -21.75
C ASP A 154 0.63 16.60 -21.77
N LEU A 155 1.04 15.87 -22.81
CA LEU A 155 0.81 14.43 -22.91
C LEU A 155 1.53 13.65 -21.82
N LYS A 156 2.80 14.01 -21.56
CA LYS A 156 3.58 13.43 -20.48
C LYS A 156 2.91 13.67 -19.12
N ASN A 157 2.50 14.91 -18.85
CA ASN A 157 1.83 15.27 -17.58
C ASN A 157 0.51 14.52 -17.41
N LYS A 158 -0.30 14.39 -18.47
CA LYS A 158 -1.54 13.60 -18.44
C LYS A 158 -1.27 12.12 -18.15
N GLN A 159 -0.23 11.55 -18.74
CA GLN A 159 0.12 10.15 -18.48
C GLN A 159 0.63 9.95 -17.05
N ILE A 160 1.50 10.83 -16.55
CA ILE A 160 1.97 10.79 -15.16
C ILE A 160 0.78 10.89 -14.20
N ASN A 161 -0.15 11.81 -14.45
CA ASN A 161 -1.36 11.97 -13.65
C ASN A 161 -2.22 10.69 -13.64
N ASN A 162 -2.40 10.07 -14.80
CA ASN A 162 -3.11 8.79 -14.89
C ASN A 162 -2.38 7.66 -14.13
N ASN A 163 -1.06 7.59 -14.21
CA ASN A 163 -0.26 6.58 -13.50
C ASN A 163 -0.40 6.75 -11.98
N PHE A 164 -0.32 7.98 -11.47
CA PHE A 164 -0.52 8.24 -10.05
C PHE A 164 -1.94 7.96 -9.59
N ARG A 165 -2.95 8.25 -10.41
CA ARG A 165 -4.34 7.88 -10.10
C ARG A 165 -4.51 6.37 -9.93
N VAL A 166 -3.99 5.58 -10.86
CA VAL A 166 -4.04 4.10 -10.77
C VAL A 166 -3.33 3.62 -9.52
N MET A 167 -2.15 4.17 -9.24
CA MET A 167 -1.38 3.88 -8.03
C MET A 167 -2.16 4.21 -6.75
N VAL A 168 -2.83 5.37 -6.67
CA VAL A 168 -3.69 5.72 -5.53
C VAL A 168 -4.82 4.72 -5.35
N ASP A 169 -5.50 4.32 -6.44
CA ASP A 169 -6.58 3.33 -6.37
C ASP A 169 -6.05 1.96 -5.90
N GLU A 170 -4.86 1.54 -6.35
CA GLU A 170 -4.21 0.32 -5.91
C GLU A 170 -3.80 0.37 -4.44
N ILE A 171 -3.19 1.46 -3.98
CA ILE A 171 -2.78 1.64 -2.58
C ILE A 171 -3.99 1.62 -1.65
N VAL A 172 -5.05 2.37 -1.96
CA VAL A 172 -6.27 2.40 -1.14
C VAL A 172 -6.92 1.01 -1.09
N ASN A 173 -6.88 0.24 -2.18
CA ASN A 173 -7.36 -1.14 -2.19
C ASN A 173 -6.47 -2.11 -1.40
N LEU A 174 -5.16 -1.87 -1.35
CA LEU A 174 -4.22 -2.63 -0.52
C LEU A 174 -4.49 -2.37 0.96
N SER A 175 -4.54 -1.10 1.38
CA SER A 175 -4.92 -0.69 2.74
C SER A 175 -6.24 -1.30 3.20
N ASN A 176 -7.23 -1.34 2.31
CA ASN A 176 -8.52 -1.95 2.60
C ASN A 176 -8.44 -3.46 2.96
N LYS A 177 -7.39 -4.17 2.53
CA LYS A 177 -7.20 -5.60 2.85
C LYS A 177 -6.45 -5.84 4.15
N ILE A 178 -5.81 -4.81 4.71
CA ILE A 178 -4.96 -4.92 5.90
C ILE A 178 -5.80 -5.12 7.15
N GLU A 179 -5.17 -5.79 8.12
CA GLU A 179 -5.72 -6.05 9.43
C GLU A 179 -6.01 -4.75 10.20
N ASP A 180 -7.12 -4.70 10.94
CA ASP A 180 -7.45 -3.51 11.74
C ASP A 180 -6.48 -3.34 12.91
N ASN A 181 -6.18 -2.08 13.26
CA ASN A 181 -5.23 -1.69 14.32
C ASN A 181 -3.78 -2.12 14.08
N VAL A 182 -3.38 -2.27 12.81
CA VAL A 182 -1.98 -2.53 12.43
C VAL A 182 -1.42 -1.36 11.62
N ASP A 183 -1.46 -0.17 12.22
CA ASP A 183 -1.04 1.11 11.60
C ASP A 183 0.37 1.02 10.98
N GLU A 184 1.32 0.37 11.66
CA GLU A 184 2.69 0.19 11.15
C GLU A 184 2.79 -0.77 9.95
N GLU A 185 1.97 -1.83 9.91
CA GLU A 185 1.91 -2.73 8.75
C GLU A 185 1.31 -2.00 7.56
N GLU A 186 0.23 -1.24 7.77
CA GLU A 186 -0.36 -0.40 6.73
C GLU A 186 0.64 0.59 6.17
N LYS A 187 1.32 1.32 7.06
CA LYS A 187 2.37 2.25 6.70
C LYS A 187 3.47 1.59 5.88
N GLN A 188 3.98 0.44 6.33
CA GLN A 188 5.07 -0.23 5.64
C GLN A 188 4.63 -0.80 4.28
N ASN A 189 3.39 -1.29 4.16
CA ASN A 189 2.85 -1.77 2.89
C ASN A 189 2.71 -0.64 1.87
N ILE A 190 2.25 0.54 2.29
CA ILE A 190 2.20 1.73 1.43
C ILE A 190 3.63 2.11 0.99
N LEU A 191 4.58 2.19 1.92
CA LEU A 191 5.97 2.53 1.61
C LEU A 191 6.63 1.51 0.66
N ASN A 192 6.42 0.22 0.90
CA ASN A 192 6.94 -0.85 0.04
C ASN A 192 6.37 -0.78 -1.37
N TYR A 193 5.06 -0.55 -1.49
CA TYR A 193 4.42 -0.36 -2.79
C TYR A 193 5.06 0.82 -3.53
N LEU A 194 5.18 1.99 -2.89
CA LEU A 194 5.76 3.18 -3.51
C LEU A 194 7.22 2.94 -3.96
N ASN A 195 8.03 2.31 -3.11
CA ASN A 195 9.41 1.95 -3.42
C ASN A 195 9.51 1.00 -4.62
N ASN A 196 8.65 -0.02 -4.70
CA ASN A 196 8.60 -0.96 -5.82
C ASN A 196 8.26 -0.28 -7.15
N HIS A 197 7.54 0.84 -7.09
CA HIS A 197 7.19 1.66 -8.25
C HIS A 197 8.16 2.84 -8.50
N ASN A 198 9.25 2.95 -7.74
CA ASN A 198 10.21 4.06 -7.78
C ASN A 198 9.56 5.44 -7.62
N VAL A 199 8.54 5.53 -6.75
CA VAL A 199 7.84 6.78 -6.42
C VAL A 199 8.12 7.10 -4.96
N THR A 200 8.50 8.34 -4.67
CA THR A 200 8.67 8.78 -3.28
C THR A 200 7.33 9.08 -2.64
N SER A 201 7.22 8.91 -1.32
CA SER A 201 6.02 9.29 -0.58
C SER A 201 5.68 10.77 -0.74
N GLN A 202 6.67 11.65 -0.91
CA GLN A 202 6.42 13.07 -1.12
C GLN A 202 5.77 13.37 -2.46
N GLU A 203 6.16 12.66 -3.54
CA GLU A 203 5.57 12.83 -4.87
C GLU A 203 4.09 12.48 -4.89
N ILE A 204 3.72 11.31 -4.35
CA ILE A 204 2.32 10.87 -4.31
C ILE A 204 1.49 11.69 -3.32
N TYR A 205 2.10 12.18 -2.23
CA TYR A 205 1.46 13.10 -1.29
C TYR A 205 1.10 14.42 -1.97
N ASN A 206 2.07 15.07 -2.62
CA ASN A 206 1.84 16.33 -3.34
C ASN A 206 0.79 16.15 -4.44
N TRP A 207 0.88 15.06 -5.20
CA TRP A 207 -0.13 14.74 -6.20
C TRP A 207 -1.53 14.59 -5.58
N SER A 208 -1.65 13.90 -4.45
CA SER A 208 -2.94 13.72 -3.78
C SER A 208 -3.49 15.02 -3.19
N LEU A 209 -2.60 15.90 -2.72
CA LEU A 209 -2.95 17.24 -2.24
C LEU A 209 -3.56 18.09 -3.36
N ASP A 210 -3.01 18.01 -4.58
CA ASP A 210 -3.48 18.76 -5.74
C ASP A 210 -4.73 18.14 -6.41
N ASN A 211 -5.00 16.84 -6.20
CA ASN A 211 -6.04 16.07 -6.91
C ASN A 211 -7.21 15.62 -6.01
N GLN A 212 -7.65 16.48 -5.10
CA GLN A 212 -8.77 16.23 -4.17
C GLN A 212 -10.17 16.16 -4.82
N THR A 213 -10.25 16.02 -6.14
CA THR A 213 -11.52 15.76 -6.85
C THR A 213 -11.88 14.28 -6.86
N HIS A 214 -10.89 13.38 -6.71
CA HIS A 214 -11.10 11.94 -6.68
C HIS A 214 -11.13 11.43 -5.24
N SER A 215 -12.18 10.69 -4.88
CA SER A 215 -12.40 10.37 -3.48
C SER A 215 -11.34 9.41 -2.88
N ASN A 216 -10.74 8.51 -3.66
CA ASN A 216 -9.62 7.68 -3.19
C ASN A 216 -8.35 8.50 -2.97
N SER A 217 -8.12 9.58 -3.73
CA SER A 217 -7.00 10.48 -3.48
C SER A 217 -7.15 11.20 -2.14
N ILE A 218 -8.38 11.60 -1.80
CA ILE A 218 -8.68 12.19 -0.49
C ILE A 218 -8.53 11.15 0.64
N VAL A 219 -8.96 9.90 0.42
CA VAL A 219 -8.74 8.80 1.39
C VAL A 219 -7.25 8.61 1.64
N LEU A 220 -6.45 8.45 0.59
CA LEU A 220 -5.01 8.25 0.70
C LEU A 220 -4.32 9.43 1.39
N LEU A 221 -4.73 10.66 1.08
CA LEU A 221 -4.24 11.85 1.77
C LEU A 221 -4.60 11.82 3.26
N GLY A 222 -5.80 11.32 3.60
CA GLY A 222 -6.22 11.06 4.97
C GLY A 222 -5.32 10.04 5.66
N ASP A 223 -5.02 8.92 4.98
CA ASP A 223 -4.15 7.85 5.51
C ASP A 223 -2.72 8.36 5.74
N PHE A 224 -2.20 9.23 4.87
CA PHE A 224 -0.87 9.86 5.06
C PHE A 224 -0.83 10.75 6.29
N ASN A 225 -1.91 11.52 6.54
CA ASN A 225 -2.05 12.32 7.75
C ASN A 225 -2.23 11.44 9.00
N TYR A 226 -2.95 10.33 8.88
CA TYR A 226 -3.21 9.41 9.99
C TYR A 226 -1.94 8.66 10.42
N LEU A 227 -1.18 8.13 9.46
CA LEU A 227 0.00 7.28 9.66
C LEU A 227 1.33 8.07 9.73
N GLY A 228 1.30 9.36 9.37
CA GLY A 228 2.49 10.19 9.25
C GLY A 228 3.44 9.71 8.14
N ILE A 229 2.90 9.53 6.94
CA ILE A 229 3.68 9.19 5.73
C ILE A 229 3.99 10.50 4.99
N ALA A 230 5.27 10.75 4.69
CA ALA A 230 5.82 12.00 4.15
C ALA A 230 5.69 13.25 5.05
N ILE A 231 4.77 13.23 6.02
CA ILE A 231 4.48 14.32 6.96
C ILE A 231 4.40 13.79 8.40
N SER A 232 4.45 14.68 9.38
CA SER A 232 4.13 14.35 10.78
C SER A 232 2.65 13.99 10.93
N VAL A 233 2.33 13.08 11.86
CA VAL A 233 0.96 12.64 12.16
C VAL A 233 0.04 13.82 12.47
N ASN A 234 -1.11 13.88 11.79
CA ASN A 234 -2.15 14.88 11.99
C ASN A 234 -3.55 14.23 11.90
N LYS A 235 -4.02 13.67 13.02
CA LYS A 235 -5.30 12.97 13.09
C LYS A 235 -6.51 13.89 12.83
N ASN A 236 -6.43 15.17 13.22
CA ASN A 236 -7.50 16.15 12.93
C ASN A 236 -7.65 16.34 11.42
N LYS A 237 -6.53 16.46 10.70
CA LYS A 237 -6.57 16.61 9.25
C LYS A 237 -7.05 15.33 8.56
N ALA A 238 -6.62 14.16 9.03
CA ALA A 238 -7.12 12.88 8.54
C ALA A 238 -8.64 12.78 8.69
N PHE A 239 -9.19 13.16 9.85
CA PHE A 239 -10.64 13.20 10.09
C PHE A 239 -11.38 14.09 9.08
N GLU A 240 -10.91 15.32 8.85
CA GLU A 240 -11.50 16.23 7.85
C GLU A 240 -11.50 15.61 6.44
N LEU A 241 -10.40 14.97 6.06
CA LEU A 241 -10.26 14.34 4.74
C LEU A 241 -11.19 13.13 4.59
N TYR A 242 -11.30 12.28 5.61
CA TYR A 242 -12.26 11.18 5.59
C TYR A 242 -13.71 11.68 5.56
N GLN A 243 -14.03 12.79 6.23
CA GLN A 243 -15.34 13.42 6.15
C GLN A 243 -15.64 13.93 4.73
N ASN A 244 -14.66 14.57 4.07
CA ASN A 244 -14.78 15.04 2.69
C ASN A 244 -14.95 13.88 1.71
N ALA A 245 -14.14 12.84 1.81
CA ALA A 245 -14.26 11.65 0.97
C ALA A 245 -15.59 10.91 1.18
N THR A 246 -16.10 10.89 2.43
CA THR A 246 -17.44 10.37 2.77
C THR A 246 -18.54 11.15 2.06
N ASN A 247 -18.44 12.48 2.02
CA ASN A 247 -19.41 13.34 1.32
C ASN A 247 -19.40 13.10 -0.20
N LEU A 248 -18.26 12.67 -0.76
CA LEU A 248 -18.15 12.21 -2.16
C LEU A 248 -18.61 10.75 -2.36
N GLY A 249 -19.14 10.10 -1.32
CA GLY A 249 -19.71 8.76 -1.40
C GLY A 249 -18.71 7.61 -1.21
N ASN A 250 -17.43 7.89 -0.94
CA ASN A 250 -16.38 6.87 -0.83
C ASN A 250 -16.62 5.90 0.31
N ILE A 251 -16.70 4.61 -0.01
CA ILE A 251 -17.11 3.58 0.93
C ILE A 251 -16.06 3.27 2.00
N ILE A 252 -14.77 3.37 1.65
CA ILE A 252 -13.64 3.18 2.57
C ILE A 252 -13.59 4.35 3.55
N ALA A 253 -13.81 5.58 3.07
CA ALA A 253 -13.89 6.76 3.91
C ALA A 253 -15.00 6.68 4.96
N HIS A 254 -16.16 6.08 4.64
CA HIS A 254 -17.22 5.87 5.64
C HIS A 254 -16.69 5.00 6.80
N TYR A 255 -15.92 3.96 6.49
CA TYR A 255 -15.33 3.12 7.52
C TYR A 255 -14.28 3.88 8.36
N ASN A 256 -13.32 4.55 7.71
CA ASN A 256 -12.28 5.30 8.41
C ASN A 256 -12.88 6.41 9.30
N LEU A 257 -13.91 7.11 8.82
CA LEU A 257 -14.64 8.11 9.61
C LEU A 257 -15.36 7.49 10.82
N GLY A 258 -15.96 6.31 10.67
CA GLY A 258 -16.55 5.56 11.78
C GLY A 258 -15.50 5.20 12.84
N CYS A 259 -14.31 4.78 12.40
CA CYS A 259 -13.17 4.51 13.29
C CYS A 259 -12.68 5.78 13.99
N CYS A 260 -12.66 6.94 13.32
CA CYS A 260 -12.36 8.21 13.96
C CYS A 260 -13.26 8.50 15.16
N TYR A 261 -14.59 8.39 14.99
CA TYR A 261 -15.52 8.59 16.10
C TYR A 261 -15.45 7.49 17.17
N LYS A 262 -15.15 6.24 16.78
CA LYS A 262 -15.01 5.14 17.74
C LYS A 262 -13.81 5.35 18.68
N TYR A 263 -12.65 5.66 18.10
CA TYR A 263 -11.39 5.72 18.83
C TYR A 263 -11.01 7.13 19.29
N GLY A 264 -11.70 8.15 18.80
CA GLY A 264 -11.37 9.56 19.06
C GLY A 264 -10.17 10.04 18.24
N ASN A 265 -10.00 9.53 17.02
CA ASN A 265 -8.89 9.92 16.16
C ASN A 265 -9.25 11.21 15.41
N GLY A 266 -8.78 12.34 15.92
CA GLY A 266 -8.98 13.66 15.31
C GLY A 266 -10.31 14.31 15.65
N VAL A 267 -11.09 13.68 16.54
CA VAL A 267 -12.41 14.11 17.00
C VAL A 267 -12.69 13.50 18.36
N ASP A 268 -13.60 14.06 19.15
CA ASP A 268 -14.07 13.42 20.38
C ASP A 268 -14.73 12.07 20.09
N LYS A 269 -14.54 11.11 21.01
CA LYS A 269 -15.19 9.80 20.92
C LYS A 269 -16.71 9.96 20.95
N ASP A 270 -17.38 9.39 19.95
CA ASP A 270 -18.84 9.40 19.83
C ASP A 270 -19.32 8.08 19.22
N HIS A 271 -19.67 7.13 20.09
CA HIS A 271 -20.13 5.81 19.65
C HIS A 271 -21.46 5.86 18.88
N ASN A 272 -22.32 6.86 19.13
CA ASN A 272 -23.59 7.01 18.41
C ASN A 272 -23.34 7.43 16.95
N LYS A 273 -22.43 8.38 16.73
CA LYS A 273 -22.01 8.75 15.36
C LYS A 273 -21.30 7.60 14.66
N ALA A 274 -20.37 6.93 15.35
CA ALA A 274 -19.67 5.76 14.80
C ALA A 274 -20.67 4.68 14.34
N PHE A 275 -21.64 4.33 15.19
CA PHE A 275 -22.70 3.37 14.87
C PHE A 275 -23.49 3.76 13.62
N ASN A 276 -23.96 5.01 13.54
CA ASN A 276 -24.72 5.50 12.40
C ASN A 276 -23.91 5.46 11.09
N ILE A 277 -22.62 5.75 11.16
CA ILE A 277 -21.72 5.69 10.00
C ILE A 277 -21.48 4.24 9.57
N PHE A 278 -21.17 3.34 10.50
CA PHE A 278 -21.02 1.91 10.18
C PHE A 278 -22.30 1.30 9.62
N LYS A 279 -23.47 1.75 10.10
CA LYS A 279 -24.77 1.35 9.54
C LYS A 279 -24.89 1.75 8.06
N LYS A 280 -24.61 3.02 7.71
CA LYS A 280 -24.59 3.48 6.31
C LYS A 280 -23.58 2.73 5.45
N SER A 281 -22.41 2.41 6.00
CA SER A 281 -21.39 1.62 5.32
C SER A 281 -21.87 0.18 5.06
N ALA A 282 -22.53 -0.45 6.03
CA ALA A 282 -23.11 -1.79 5.92
C ALA A 282 -24.29 -1.86 4.93
N GLU A 283 -25.09 -0.80 4.81
CA GLU A 283 -26.16 -0.66 3.81
C GLU A 283 -25.62 -0.69 2.37
N LYS A 284 -24.42 -0.11 2.16
CA LYS A 284 -23.68 -0.21 0.89
C LYS A 284 -22.94 -1.54 0.69
N VAL A 285 -23.19 -2.54 1.56
CA VAL A 285 -22.60 -3.89 1.50
C VAL A 285 -21.07 -3.87 1.63
N TYR A 286 -20.50 -2.85 2.29
CA TYR A 286 -19.07 -2.83 2.57
C TYR A 286 -18.72 -3.83 3.66
N SER A 287 -17.84 -4.78 3.36
CA SER A 287 -17.62 -5.94 4.22
C SER A 287 -17.02 -5.57 5.60
N LYS A 288 -16.09 -4.60 5.67
CA LYS A 288 -15.60 -4.04 6.95
C LYS A 288 -16.71 -3.30 7.69
N GLY A 289 -17.51 -2.47 7.01
CA GLY A 289 -18.64 -1.75 7.61
C GLY A 289 -19.69 -2.70 8.23
N VAL A 290 -20.01 -3.79 7.54
CA VAL A 290 -20.90 -4.85 8.05
C VAL A 290 -20.30 -5.50 9.31
N ASN A 291 -19.01 -5.84 9.28
CA ASN A 291 -18.32 -6.43 10.43
C ASN A 291 -18.34 -5.49 11.66
N TYR A 292 -18.04 -4.20 11.47
CA TYR A 292 -18.05 -3.21 12.55
C TYR A 292 -19.44 -2.93 13.09
N LEU A 293 -20.47 -2.95 12.24
CA LEU A 293 -21.85 -2.89 12.73
C LEU A 293 -22.17 -4.10 13.63
N GLY A 294 -21.68 -5.29 13.28
CA GLY A 294 -21.77 -6.48 14.13
C GLY A 294 -21.07 -6.28 15.48
N TYR A 295 -19.88 -5.68 15.46
CA TYR A 295 -19.14 -5.30 16.67
C TYR A 295 -19.89 -4.31 17.55
N CYS A 296 -20.52 -3.29 16.97
CA CYS A 296 -21.37 -2.36 17.71
C CYS A 296 -22.54 -3.08 18.42
N TYR A 297 -23.22 -4.02 17.76
CA TYR A 297 -24.28 -4.79 18.42
C TYR A 297 -23.76 -5.77 19.46
N LYS A 298 -22.57 -6.35 19.28
CA LYS A 298 -21.97 -7.26 20.25
C LYS A 298 -21.68 -6.56 21.59
N TYR A 299 -21.13 -5.35 21.53
CA TYR A 299 -20.65 -4.59 22.70
C TYR A 299 -21.55 -3.40 23.10
N GLY A 300 -22.65 -3.14 22.39
CA GLY A 300 -23.54 -2.02 22.70
C GLY A 300 -22.94 -0.64 22.39
N LEU A 301 -22.09 -0.53 21.37
CA LEU A 301 -21.48 0.75 21.00
C LEU A 301 -22.43 1.56 20.13
N GLY A 302 -23.03 2.60 20.71
CA GLY A 302 -24.01 3.47 20.04
C GLY A 302 -25.37 2.82 19.80
N THR A 303 -25.62 1.67 20.45
CA THR A 303 -26.85 0.87 20.37
C THR A 303 -26.95 0.00 21.62
N SER A 304 -28.12 -0.58 21.90
CA SER A 304 -28.21 -1.67 22.89
C SER A 304 -27.51 -2.94 22.39
N VAL A 305 -26.96 -3.73 23.31
CA VAL A 305 -26.38 -5.05 23.02
C VAL A 305 -27.43 -5.95 22.35
N ASN A 306 -27.05 -6.58 21.25
CA ASN A 306 -27.87 -7.57 20.54
C ASN A 306 -26.96 -8.65 19.91
N LYS A 307 -26.71 -9.72 20.66
CA LYS A 307 -25.81 -10.81 20.25
C LYS A 307 -26.29 -11.53 18.98
N LYS A 308 -27.61 -11.73 18.82
CA LYS A 308 -28.18 -12.39 17.62
C LYS A 308 -27.94 -11.56 16.36
N LYS A 309 -28.17 -10.26 16.42
CA LYS A 309 -27.90 -9.35 15.30
C LYS A 309 -26.41 -9.23 14.99
N ALA A 310 -25.55 -9.27 16.02
CA ALA A 310 -24.11 -9.34 15.83
C ALA A 310 -23.71 -10.60 15.05
N PHE A 311 -24.22 -11.78 15.43
CA PHE A 311 -24.00 -13.04 14.72
C PHE A 311 -24.43 -12.97 13.25
N GLU A 312 -25.65 -12.49 12.96
CA GLU A 312 -26.16 -12.32 11.59
C GLU A 312 -25.25 -11.40 10.74
N LEU A 313 -24.77 -10.31 11.33
CA LEU A 313 -23.87 -9.38 10.66
C LEU A 313 -22.47 -9.96 10.43
N TYR A 314 -21.90 -10.68 11.40
CA TYR A 314 -20.62 -11.37 11.21
C TYR A 314 -20.73 -12.46 10.15
N GLN A 315 -21.84 -13.22 10.11
CA GLN A 315 -22.12 -14.18 9.05
C GLN A 315 -22.20 -13.49 7.68
N LYS A 316 -22.90 -12.35 7.60
CA LYS A 316 -22.96 -11.55 6.36
C LYS A 316 -21.58 -11.04 5.93
N ALA A 317 -20.78 -10.52 6.85
CA ALA A 317 -19.42 -10.05 6.56
C ALA A 317 -18.51 -11.20 6.09
N ALA A 318 -18.60 -12.38 6.72
CA ALA A 318 -17.88 -13.58 6.33
C ALA A 318 -18.26 -14.04 4.90
N ASN A 319 -19.53 -13.95 4.53
CA ASN A 319 -20.01 -14.28 3.19
C ASN A 319 -19.54 -13.28 2.14
N LEU A 320 -19.27 -12.03 2.53
CA LEU A 320 -18.65 -10.99 1.69
C LEU A 320 -17.12 -11.12 1.60
N GLY A 321 -16.52 -12.19 2.17
CA GLY A 321 -15.09 -12.42 2.14
C GLY A 321 -14.29 -11.60 3.17
N ASN A 322 -14.93 -10.96 4.14
CA ASN A 322 -14.23 -10.25 5.21
C ASN A 322 -13.59 -11.25 6.19
N THR A 323 -12.27 -11.28 6.24
CA THR A 323 -11.51 -12.21 7.10
C THR A 323 -11.79 -12.00 8.59
N PHE A 324 -11.98 -10.75 9.04
CA PHE A 324 -12.41 -10.47 10.42
C PHE A 324 -13.84 -10.94 10.71
N GLY A 325 -14.75 -10.79 9.75
CA GLY A 325 -16.10 -11.33 9.83
C GLY A 325 -16.06 -12.85 10.02
N ILE A 326 -15.16 -13.55 9.32
CA ILE A 326 -14.93 -15.00 9.48
C ILE A 326 -14.42 -15.31 10.90
N VAL A 327 -13.41 -14.59 11.39
CA VAL A 327 -12.88 -14.80 12.76
C VAL A 327 -13.93 -14.48 13.83
N ASN A 328 -14.67 -13.39 13.68
CA ASN A 328 -15.72 -12.99 14.62
C ASN A 328 -16.89 -13.99 14.61
N LEU A 329 -17.26 -14.52 13.45
CA LEU A 329 -18.23 -15.59 13.34
C LEU A 329 -17.74 -16.87 14.02
N ALA A 330 -16.47 -17.24 13.82
CA ALA A 330 -15.86 -18.37 14.52
C ALA A 330 -15.91 -18.19 16.04
N ASN A 331 -15.58 -16.99 16.53
CA ASN A 331 -15.70 -16.64 17.95
C ASN A 331 -17.14 -16.69 18.46
N CYS A 332 -18.13 -16.44 17.60
CA CYS A 332 -19.54 -16.58 17.97
C CYS A 332 -19.93 -18.04 18.15
N TYR A 333 -19.49 -18.93 17.26
CA TYR A 333 -19.69 -20.36 17.44
C TYR A 333 -18.90 -20.91 18.62
N PHE A 334 -17.66 -20.47 18.85
CA PHE A 334 -16.88 -20.93 20.01
C PHE A 334 -17.53 -20.56 21.36
N ASN A 335 -18.04 -19.33 21.48
CA ASN A 335 -18.58 -18.82 22.75
C ASN A 335 -20.11 -18.86 22.85
N GLY A 336 -20.83 -19.35 21.84
CA GLY A 336 -22.30 -19.28 21.78
C GLY A 336 -22.86 -17.85 21.75
N ILE A 337 -22.20 -16.92 21.05
CA ILE A 337 -22.64 -15.51 20.97
C ILE A 337 -23.69 -15.38 19.87
N GLY A 338 -24.96 -15.26 20.27
CA GLY A 338 -26.07 -15.07 19.32
C GLY A 338 -26.48 -16.31 18.54
N THR A 339 -25.83 -17.44 18.83
CA THR A 339 -26.07 -18.80 18.31
C THR A 339 -25.73 -19.82 19.41
N ASN A 340 -26.00 -21.10 19.18
CA ASN A 340 -25.49 -22.16 20.05
C ASN A 340 -23.99 -22.35 19.82
N ALA A 341 -23.28 -22.74 20.89
CA ALA A 341 -21.86 -23.04 20.76
C ALA A 341 -21.64 -24.28 19.87
N ASP A 342 -20.63 -24.22 19.01
CA ASP A 342 -20.26 -25.27 18.05
C ASP A 342 -18.76 -25.18 17.73
N ASP A 343 -17.97 -25.99 18.43
CA ASP A 343 -16.52 -26.00 18.31
C ASP A 343 -16.05 -26.49 16.93
N GLU A 344 -16.78 -27.40 16.28
CA GLU A 344 -16.42 -27.88 14.93
C GLU A 344 -16.59 -26.77 13.89
N MET A 345 -17.68 -25.98 13.99
CA MET A 345 -17.90 -24.83 13.11
C MET A 345 -16.89 -23.72 13.41
N ALA A 346 -16.57 -23.46 14.68
CA ALA A 346 -15.52 -22.53 15.06
C ALA A 346 -14.17 -22.92 14.44
N PHE A 347 -13.77 -24.20 14.58
CA PHE A 347 -12.56 -24.76 13.97
C PHE A 347 -12.54 -24.56 12.45
N LYS A 348 -13.61 -24.95 11.75
CA LYS A 348 -13.71 -24.82 10.27
C LYS A 348 -13.55 -23.36 9.83
N LEU A 349 -14.13 -22.41 10.56
CA LEU A 349 -14.03 -20.99 10.25
C LEU A 349 -12.65 -20.41 10.57
N HIS A 350 -12.03 -20.79 11.70
CA HIS A 350 -10.64 -20.43 11.99
C HIS A 350 -9.69 -20.96 10.90
N GLN A 351 -9.88 -22.21 10.45
CA GLN A 351 -9.13 -22.77 9.33
C GLN A 351 -9.31 -21.98 8.04
N LYS A 352 -10.56 -21.58 7.73
CA LYS A 352 -10.85 -20.74 6.56
C LYS A 352 -10.14 -19.38 6.65
N ALA A 353 -10.18 -18.72 7.81
CA ALA A 353 -9.48 -17.44 8.02
C ALA A 353 -7.96 -17.58 7.88
N ALA A 354 -7.37 -18.62 8.48
CA ALA A 354 -5.93 -18.91 8.37
C ALA A 354 -5.49 -19.15 6.91
N ASN A 355 -6.30 -19.88 6.13
CA ASN A 355 -6.03 -20.14 4.71
C ASN A 355 -6.10 -18.87 3.86
N LEU A 356 -6.89 -17.88 4.27
CA LEU A 356 -6.95 -16.55 3.66
C LEU A 356 -5.81 -15.62 4.13
N GLY A 357 -4.87 -16.11 4.94
CA GLY A 357 -3.72 -15.35 5.41
C GLY A 357 -3.96 -14.51 6.66
N ASN A 358 -5.13 -14.59 7.30
CA ASN A 358 -5.41 -13.81 8.50
C ASN A 358 -4.68 -14.39 9.73
N THR A 359 -3.93 -13.54 10.42
CA THR A 359 -3.04 -13.95 11.51
C THR A 359 -3.80 -14.33 12.78
N TYR A 360 -4.89 -13.63 13.09
CA TYR A 360 -5.81 -14.03 14.18
C TYR A 360 -6.45 -15.40 13.92
N GLY A 361 -6.82 -15.68 12.67
CA GLY A 361 -7.27 -17.00 12.24
C GLY A 361 -6.21 -18.08 12.47
N MET A 362 -4.95 -17.80 12.15
CA MET A 362 -3.82 -18.72 12.42
C MET A 362 -3.62 -18.98 13.91
N ILE A 363 -3.68 -17.95 14.75
CA ILE A 363 -3.51 -18.07 16.20
C ILE A 363 -4.65 -18.88 16.83
N ASN A 364 -5.89 -18.60 16.43
CA ASN A 364 -7.05 -19.32 16.95
C ASN A 364 -7.05 -20.77 16.48
N LEU A 365 -6.70 -21.02 15.22
CA LEU A 365 -6.53 -22.39 14.70
C LEU A 365 -5.41 -23.13 15.43
N GLY A 366 -4.27 -22.46 15.70
CA GLY A 366 -3.18 -23.02 16.49
C GLY A 366 -3.64 -23.36 17.90
N SER A 367 -4.50 -22.53 18.50
CA SER A 367 -5.11 -22.79 19.80
C SER A 367 -6.06 -23.98 19.77
N CYS A 368 -6.86 -24.15 18.71
CA CYS A 368 -7.69 -25.34 18.49
C CYS A 368 -6.84 -26.61 18.47
N TYR A 369 -5.76 -26.63 17.68
CA TYR A 369 -4.85 -27.78 17.64
C TYR A 369 -4.10 -28.02 18.96
N LYS A 370 -3.75 -26.95 19.69
CA LYS A 370 -3.09 -27.07 21.01
C LYS A 370 -3.98 -27.74 22.05
N THR A 371 -5.28 -27.43 22.04
CA THR A 371 -6.22 -27.76 23.13
C THR A 371 -7.26 -28.82 22.77
N GLY A 372 -7.46 -29.11 21.49
CA GLY A 372 -8.44 -30.08 21.01
C GLY A 372 -9.85 -29.52 20.79
N ILE A 373 -9.98 -28.20 20.58
CA ILE A 373 -11.28 -27.55 20.31
C ILE A 373 -11.70 -27.84 18.87
N GLY A 374 -12.79 -28.60 18.70
CA GLY A 374 -13.37 -28.92 17.39
C GLY A 374 -12.54 -29.87 16.52
N ILE A 375 -11.40 -30.35 17.03
CA ILE A 375 -10.50 -31.30 16.36
C ILE A 375 -9.62 -32.01 17.38
N ASN A 376 -8.99 -33.13 17.00
CA ASN A 376 -7.97 -33.79 17.82
C ASN A 376 -6.74 -32.89 18.04
N VAL A 377 -6.14 -33.03 19.23
CA VAL A 377 -4.91 -32.31 19.60
C VAL A 377 -3.77 -32.66 18.64
N ASP A 378 -3.09 -31.63 18.13
CA ASP A 378 -1.90 -31.72 17.29
C ASP A 378 -0.97 -30.54 17.61
N LYS A 379 -0.10 -30.73 18.61
CA LYS A 379 0.78 -29.65 19.08
C LYS A 379 1.80 -29.22 18.01
N ASN A 380 2.18 -30.09 17.08
CA ASN A 380 3.11 -29.75 16.01
C ASN A 380 2.47 -28.75 15.03
N LYS A 381 1.21 -28.99 14.63
CA LYS A 381 0.47 -28.00 13.82
C LYS A 381 0.23 -26.69 14.57
N ALA A 382 -0.02 -26.75 15.88
CA ALA A 382 -0.14 -25.54 16.68
C ALA A 382 1.14 -24.69 16.60
N PHE A 383 2.31 -25.32 16.79
CA PHE A 383 3.61 -24.66 16.64
C PHE A 383 3.79 -24.03 15.25
N GLU A 384 3.53 -24.78 14.17
CA GLU A 384 3.67 -24.28 12.80
C GLU A 384 2.80 -23.03 12.53
N LEU A 385 1.57 -23.02 13.05
CA LEU A 385 0.64 -21.90 12.90
C LEU A 385 1.07 -20.68 13.70
N PHE A 386 1.51 -20.86 14.95
CA PHE A 386 2.03 -19.76 15.75
C PHE A 386 3.31 -19.18 15.15
N GLN A 387 4.21 -20.03 14.65
CA GLN A 387 5.42 -19.60 13.94
C GLN A 387 5.06 -18.79 12.68
N LYS A 388 4.07 -19.25 11.89
CA LYS A 388 3.63 -18.53 10.70
C LYS A 388 3.05 -17.15 11.05
N ALA A 389 2.22 -17.05 12.08
CA ALA A 389 1.69 -15.78 12.56
C ALA A 389 2.79 -14.84 13.08
N ALA A 390 3.78 -15.38 13.82
CA ALA A 390 4.92 -14.62 14.31
C ALA A 390 5.80 -14.09 13.16
N ASN A 391 6.01 -14.88 12.11
CA ASN A 391 6.78 -14.49 10.92
C ASN A 391 6.08 -13.38 10.12
N LEU A 392 4.74 -13.33 10.17
CA LEU A 392 3.95 -12.22 9.61
C LEU A 392 3.92 -10.98 10.53
N GLY A 393 4.69 -10.99 11.63
CA GLY A 393 4.81 -9.85 12.54
C GLY A 393 3.69 -9.73 13.57
N ASN A 394 2.75 -10.69 13.63
CA ASN A 394 1.68 -10.62 14.62
C ASN A 394 2.24 -10.85 16.04
N ILE A 395 2.06 -9.87 16.91
CA ILE A 395 2.57 -9.88 18.30
C ILE A 395 2.04 -11.05 19.11
N ASN A 396 0.75 -11.38 19.00
CA ASN A 396 0.16 -12.53 19.68
C ASN A 396 0.72 -13.86 19.11
N GLY A 397 1.08 -13.89 17.83
CA GLY A 397 1.83 -14.98 17.22
C GLY A 397 3.21 -15.14 17.86
N ILE A 398 3.95 -14.04 18.01
CA ILE A 398 5.28 -14.01 18.66
C ILE A 398 5.20 -14.54 20.09
N ILE A 399 4.22 -14.09 20.88
CA ILE A 399 4.04 -14.53 22.27
C ILE A 399 3.68 -16.02 22.34
N ASN A 400 2.76 -16.50 21.48
CA ASN A 400 2.40 -17.91 21.46
C ASN A 400 3.57 -18.80 21.00
N LEU A 401 4.41 -18.31 20.09
CA LEU A 401 5.65 -19.00 19.73
C LEU A 401 6.65 -19.06 20.90
N GLY A 402 6.78 -17.96 21.66
CA GLY A 402 7.56 -17.96 22.90
C GLY A 402 7.05 -18.99 23.90
N ASN A 403 5.73 -19.09 24.06
CA ASN A 403 5.09 -20.12 24.90
C ASN A 403 5.37 -21.54 24.39
N CYS A 404 5.41 -21.74 23.07
CA CYS A 404 5.78 -23.04 22.50
C CYS A 404 7.19 -23.46 22.88
N TYR A 405 8.17 -22.56 22.75
CA TYR A 405 9.55 -22.86 23.13
C TYR A 405 9.73 -23.00 24.64
N ARG A 406 9.03 -22.21 25.45
CA ARG A 406 9.09 -22.31 26.92
C ARG A 406 8.53 -23.63 27.45
N HIS A 407 7.42 -24.10 26.88
CA HIS A 407 6.67 -25.24 27.41
C HIS A 407 6.76 -26.50 26.56
N GLY A 408 7.55 -26.50 25.50
CA GLY A 408 7.71 -27.64 24.59
C GLY A 408 6.42 -28.00 23.84
N ILE A 409 5.66 -27.00 23.37
CA ILE A 409 4.40 -27.24 22.65
C ILE A 409 4.71 -27.43 21.17
N GLY A 410 4.76 -28.70 20.74
CA GLY A 410 5.01 -29.07 19.34
C GLY A 410 6.46 -28.98 18.90
N ILE A 411 7.35 -28.64 19.83
CA ILE A 411 8.80 -28.53 19.64
C ILE A 411 9.51 -28.83 20.97
N SER A 412 10.81 -29.09 20.93
CA SER A 412 11.63 -29.19 22.14
C SER A 412 11.68 -27.86 22.89
N VAL A 413 11.81 -27.93 24.22
CA VAL A 413 12.00 -26.74 25.07
C VAL A 413 13.29 -26.01 24.66
N ASP A 414 13.20 -24.69 24.55
CA ASP A 414 14.29 -23.79 24.22
C ASP A 414 14.05 -22.44 24.92
N GLU A 415 14.53 -22.33 26.15
CA GLU A 415 14.22 -21.16 26.99
C GLU A 415 14.88 -19.88 26.48
N GLU A 416 16.05 -19.96 25.84
CA GLU A 416 16.75 -18.82 25.23
C GLU A 416 15.91 -18.22 24.10
N LYS A 417 15.38 -19.05 23.19
CA LYS A 417 14.45 -18.55 22.15
C LYS A 417 13.15 -18.00 22.73
N ALA A 418 12.63 -18.62 23.80
CA ALA A 418 11.44 -18.08 24.46
C ALA A 418 11.72 -16.67 25.00
N PHE A 419 12.86 -16.47 25.67
CA PHE A 419 13.32 -15.17 26.16
C PHE A 419 13.44 -14.14 25.03
N GLU A 420 14.10 -14.48 23.91
CA GLU A 420 14.23 -13.59 22.75
C GLU A 420 12.87 -13.15 22.19
N LEU A 421 11.91 -14.07 22.10
CA LEU A 421 10.57 -13.78 21.58
C LEU A 421 9.76 -12.90 22.54
N TYR A 422 9.85 -13.12 23.86
CA TYR A 422 9.21 -12.23 24.83
C TYR A 422 9.84 -10.86 24.85
N GLN A 423 11.17 -10.76 24.73
CA GLN A 423 11.88 -9.49 24.59
C GLN A 423 11.39 -8.74 23.34
N LYS A 424 11.30 -9.43 22.20
CA LYS A 424 10.76 -8.84 20.96
C LYS A 424 9.33 -8.32 21.13
N ALA A 425 8.46 -9.08 21.80
CA ALA A 425 7.09 -8.63 22.08
C ALA A 425 7.06 -7.41 23.04
N ALA A 426 7.94 -7.38 24.05
CA ALA A 426 8.06 -6.28 24.98
C ALA A 426 8.59 -4.98 24.32
N ASP A 427 9.54 -5.11 23.39
CA ASP A 427 10.09 -4.00 22.61
C ASP A 427 9.05 -3.40 21.66
N LEU A 428 8.13 -4.23 21.16
CA LEU A 428 6.93 -3.79 20.43
C LEU A 428 5.85 -3.17 21.34
N GLY A 429 6.14 -2.99 22.63
CA GLY A 429 5.27 -2.31 23.59
C GLY A 429 4.10 -3.15 24.12
N ASN A 430 4.08 -4.45 23.86
CA ASN A 430 2.99 -5.32 24.31
C ASN A 430 3.13 -5.70 25.79
N THR A 431 2.07 -5.49 26.57
CA THR A 431 2.07 -5.72 28.03
C THR A 431 2.27 -7.18 28.40
N PHE A 432 1.65 -8.13 27.68
CA PHE A 432 1.90 -9.56 27.88
C PHE A 432 3.35 -9.95 27.58
N GLY A 433 3.97 -9.35 26.56
CA GLY A 433 5.40 -9.51 26.29
C GLY A 433 6.27 -8.99 27.43
N ILE A 434 5.98 -7.78 27.92
CA ILE A 434 6.67 -7.16 29.08
C ILE A 434 6.56 -8.05 30.33
N ILE A 435 5.36 -8.56 30.63
CA ILE A 435 5.12 -9.42 31.80
C ILE A 435 5.86 -10.75 31.66
N ASN A 436 5.80 -11.42 30.51
CA ASN A 436 6.51 -12.69 30.31
C ASN A 436 8.03 -12.50 30.37
N LEU A 437 8.55 -11.38 29.87
CA LEU A 437 9.97 -11.03 30.03
C LEU A 437 10.33 -10.81 31.51
N GLY A 438 9.45 -10.17 32.30
CA GLY A 438 9.61 -10.04 33.74
C GLY A 438 9.64 -11.41 34.44
N VAL A 439 8.76 -12.33 34.03
CA VAL A 439 8.74 -13.72 34.52
C VAL A 439 10.03 -14.46 34.16
N CYS A 440 10.61 -14.20 32.98
CA CYS A 440 11.90 -14.77 32.60
C CYS A 440 13.03 -14.30 33.50
N TYR A 441 13.16 -12.99 33.74
CA TYR A 441 14.19 -12.45 34.64
C TYR A 441 13.98 -12.88 36.09
N GLN A 442 12.73 -12.98 36.56
CA GLN A 442 12.45 -13.43 37.93
C GLN A 442 12.89 -14.87 38.17
N ASN A 443 12.70 -15.76 37.17
CA ASN A 443 12.90 -17.21 37.34
C ASN A 443 14.14 -17.75 36.62
N GLY A 444 14.88 -16.91 35.88
CA GLY A 444 16.05 -17.33 35.11
C GLY A 444 15.73 -18.16 33.86
N ILE A 445 14.60 -17.89 33.20
CA ILE A 445 14.16 -18.63 31.99
C ILE A 445 14.87 -18.03 30.78
N GLY A 446 15.83 -18.76 30.21
CA GLY A 446 16.62 -18.32 29.06
C GLY A 446 17.56 -17.14 29.33
N THR A 447 17.73 -16.78 30.60
CA THR A 447 18.59 -15.68 31.05
C THR A 447 19.00 -15.89 32.52
N SER A 448 19.93 -15.09 33.02
CA SER A 448 20.28 -15.09 34.45
C SER A 448 19.16 -14.45 35.29
N ILE A 449 18.93 -14.94 36.51
CA ILE A 449 17.98 -14.34 37.44
C ILE A 449 18.37 -12.88 37.71
N ASP A 450 17.40 -11.97 37.53
CA ASP A 450 17.53 -10.53 37.78
C ASP A 450 16.19 -10.00 38.31
N THR A 451 15.99 -10.08 39.62
CA THR A 451 14.72 -9.70 40.25
C THR A 451 14.46 -8.19 40.17
N GLN A 452 15.52 -7.37 40.08
CA GLN A 452 15.40 -5.92 39.90
C GLN A 452 14.82 -5.58 38.52
N LYS A 453 15.34 -6.18 37.45
CA LYS A 453 14.75 -6.02 36.11
C LYS A 453 13.32 -6.55 36.03
N ALA A 454 13.04 -7.68 36.67
CA ALA A 454 11.67 -8.21 36.72
C ALA A 454 10.71 -7.20 37.34
N PHE A 455 11.09 -6.61 38.48
CA PHE A 455 10.33 -5.55 39.14
C PHE A 455 10.10 -4.33 38.23
N GLU A 456 11.13 -3.84 37.54
CA GLU A 456 11.03 -2.71 36.61
C GLU A 456 10.06 -3.00 35.45
N LEU A 457 10.08 -4.22 34.91
CA LEU A 457 9.16 -4.64 33.85
C LEU A 457 7.71 -4.73 34.34
N TYR A 458 7.48 -5.30 35.52
CA TYR A 458 6.14 -5.33 36.11
C TYR A 458 5.63 -3.92 36.44
N GLN A 459 6.50 -3.04 36.94
CA GLN A 459 6.17 -1.64 37.15
C GLN A 459 5.82 -0.94 35.83
N LYS A 460 6.55 -1.21 34.75
CA LYS A 460 6.25 -0.70 33.41
C LYS A 460 4.88 -1.15 32.92
N ALA A 461 4.55 -2.44 33.06
CA ALA A 461 3.23 -2.97 32.71
C ALA A 461 2.12 -2.34 33.58
N ALA A 462 2.33 -2.20 34.88
CA ALA A 462 1.38 -1.58 35.80
C ALA A 462 1.12 -0.09 35.50
N ASN A 463 2.14 0.63 35.01
CA ASN A 463 2.01 2.02 34.58
C ASN A 463 1.21 2.18 33.28
N LEU A 464 1.06 1.10 32.51
CA LEU A 464 0.16 1.03 31.35
C LEU A 464 -1.26 0.61 31.76
N ASP A 465 -1.56 0.61 33.06
CA ASP A 465 -2.82 0.16 33.68
C ASP A 465 -3.21 -1.29 33.34
N ASP A 466 -2.23 -2.12 32.97
CA ASP A 466 -2.43 -3.55 32.73
C ASP A 466 -2.70 -4.27 34.05
N VAL A 467 -3.84 -4.96 34.15
CA VAL A 467 -4.31 -5.61 35.37
C VAL A 467 -3.35 -6.70 35.85
N ASP A 468 -2.80 -7.49 34.93
CA ASP A 468 -1.83 -8.55 35.26
C ASP A 468 -0.51 -7.91 35.72
N GLY A 469 -0.04 -6.87 35.03
CA GLY A 469 1.13 -6.09 35.44
C GLY A 469 1.01 -5.51 36.85
N ILE A 470 -0.16 -4.93 37.18
CA ILE A 470 -0.46 -4.43 38.53
C ILE A 470 -0.43 -5.58 39.56
N ASN A 471 -1.00 -6.73 39.23
CA ASN A 471 -0.99 -7.90 40.11
C ASN A 471 0.42 -8.46 40.34
N TYR A 472 1.25 -8.55 39.31
CA TYR A 472 2.65 -8.96 39.43
C TYR A 472 3.48 -7.95 40.24
N LEU A 473 3.24 -6.65 40.06
CA LEU A 473 3.87 -5.62 40.89
C LEU A 473 3.42 -5.73 42.36
N GLY A 474 2.14 -5.98 42.61
CA GLY A 474 1.61 -6.24 43.96
C GLY A 474 2.27 -7.48 44.59
N TYR A 475 2.47 -8.55 43.80
CA TYR A 475 3.23 -9.73 44.21
C TYR A 475 4.68 -9.40 44.57
N CYS A 476 5.35 -8.52 43.82
CA CYS A 476 6.71 -8.07 44.12
C CYS A 476 6.79 -7.37 45.48
N TYR A 477 5.93 -6.38 45.74
CA TYR A 477 5.91 -5.69 47.03
C TYR A 477 5.50 -6.61 48.18
N ARG A 478 4.61 -7.56 47.95
CA ARG A 478 4.20 -8.52 48.99
C ARG A 478 5.35 -9.43 49.42
N ASN A 479 6.19 -9.87 48.49
CA ASN A 479 7.20 -10.90 48.71
C ASN A 479 8.65 -10.40 48.68
N GLY A 480 8.88 -9.11 48.41
CA GLY A 480 10.21 -8.52 48.32
C GLY A 480 10.99 -8.94 47.06
N VAL A 481 10.31 -9.11 45.93
CA VAL A 481 10.95 -9.49 44.65
C VAL A 481 11.40 -8.24 43.92
N GLY A 482 12.72 -7.97 43.93
CA GLY A 482 13.31 -6.79 43.29
C GLY A 482 13.00 -5.46 43.99
N THR A 483 12.47 -5.54 45.22
CA THR A 483 12.10 -4.39 46.05
C THR A 483 11.99 -4.85 47.51
N ASP A 484 11.90 -3.91 48.45
CA ASP A 484 11.62 -4.22 49.84
C ASP A 484 10.16 -4.65 50.03
N VAL A 485 9.89 -5.46 51.06
CA VAL A 485 8.53 -5.89 51.37
C VAL A 485 7.68 -4.69 51.81
N ASP A 486 6.61 -4.42 51.06
CA ASP A 486 5.61 -3.39 51.37
C ASP A 486 4.19 -3.97 51.18
N LYS A 487 3.65 -4.51 52.27
CA LYS A 487 2.31 -5.12 52.24
C LYS A 487 1.19 -4.10 52.04
N GLN A 488 1.39 -2.85 52.43
CA GLN A 488 0.40 -1.81 52.24
C GLN A 488 0.29 -1.45 50.76
N LYS A 489 1.43 -1.23 50.10
CA LYS A 489 1.46 -0.95 48.66
C LYS A 489 0.97 -2.13 47.82
N ALA A 490 1.28 -3.36 48.22
CA ALA A 490 0.72 -4.55 47.59
C ALA A 490 -0.82 -4.58 47.66
N PHE A 491 -1.40 -4.24 48.83
CA PHE A 491 -2.85 -4.17 49.00
C PHE A 491 -3.48 -3.08 48.12
N GLU A 492 -2.88 -1.89 48.08
CA GLU A 492 -3.33 -0.77 47.24
C GLU A 492 -3.33 -1.14 45.75
N LEU A 493 -2.29 -1.83 45.27
CA LEU A 493 -2.19 -2.32 43.89
C LEU A 493 -3.26 -3.37 43.57
N HIS A 494 -3.50 -4.34 44.45
CA HIS A 494 -4.57 -5.32 44.23
C HIS A 494 -5.95 -4.65 44.21
N GLN A 495 -6.19 -3.65 45.08
CA GLN A 495 -7.43 -2.88 45.03
C GLN A 495 -7.57 -2.11 43.70
N LYS A 496 -6.47 -1.52 43.20
CA LYS A 496 -6.44 -0.87 41.89
C LYS A 496 -6.77 -1.87 40.76
N ALA A 497 -6.16 -3.06 40.77
CA ALA A 497 -6.41 -4.11 39.79
C ALA A 497 -7.88 -4.56 39.77
N VAL A 498 -8.48 -4.78 40.96
CA VAL A 498 -9.91 -5.13 41.08
C VAL A 498 -10.80 -4.02 40.54
N ASN A 499 -10.48 -2.76 40.86
CA ASN A 499 -11.25 -1.64 40.36
C ASN A 499 -11.20 -1.58 38.83
N LEU A 500 -10.02 -1.65 38.22
CA LEU A 500 -9.86 -1.65 36.76
C LEU A 500 -10.55 -2.85 36.10
N GLY A 501 -10.39 -4.05 36.64
CA GLY A 501 -11.02 -5.26 36.10
C GLY A 501 -12.55 -5.21 36.11
N ASN A 502 -13.18 -4.53 37.07
CA ASN A 502 -14.63 -4.38 37.12
C ASN A 502 -15.19 -3.38 36.09
N TRP A 503 -14.39 -2.44 35.57
CA TRP A 503 -14.81 -1.50 34.52
C TRP A 503 -14.83 -2.12 33.12
N GLU A 504 -14.04 -3.18 32.87
CA GLU A 504 -14.00 -3.85 31.56
C GLU A 504 -15.24 -4.74 31.28
N PHE A 505 -16.07 -5.02 32.29
CA PHE A 505 -17.27 -5.85 32.20
C PHE A 505 -18.60 -5.10 32.32
N GLN A 506 -18.58 -3.76 32.45
CA GLN A 506 -19.77 -2.90 32.39
C GLN A 506 -19.97 -2.34 30.99
#